data_AF-A0A2Z6NLX3-F1
#
_entry.id   AF-A0A2Z6NLX3-F1
#
_cell.length_a   1.000
_cell.length_b   1.000
_cell.length_c   1.000
_cell.angle_alpha   90.00
_cell.angle_beta   90.00
_cell.angle_gamma   90.00
#
_symmetry.space_group_name_H-M   'P 1'
#
loop_
_entity.id
_entity.type
_entity.pdbx_description
1 polymer ?
#
loop_
_entity_poly.entity_id
_entity_poly.type
_entity_poly.pdbx_seq_one_letter_code
_entity_poly.pdbx_strand_id
1 'polypeptide(L)'
;MGDLHLNGVVFGEDRPYSSSPPSPPLPVLNPDPSSVTEEAWMAAEETTAEILRRIQPTLAADRRRREVVDYVQRLIRFGARCEVILLVLRFLG
;
A
#
# COMPACT_ATOMS: atom_id res chain seq x y z
N MET A 1 -6.25 -56.75 3.66
CA MET A 1 -5.30 -57.36 4.60
C MET A 1 -4.03 -57.63 3.82
N GLY A 2 -2.88 -56.98 4.01
CA GLY A 2 -2.26 -56.48 5.22
C GLY A 2 -0.95 -57.26 5.36
N ASP A 3 0.13 -56.76 4.77
CA ASP A 3 1.45 -57.38 4.89
C ASP A 3 2.39 -56.42 5.63
N LEU A 4 2.75 -56.80 6.85
CA LEU A 4 3.60 -56.08 7.77
C LEU A 4 5.03 -56.61 7.66
N HIS A 5 5.89 -55.78 7.08
CA HIS A 5 7.21 -55.37 7.59
C HIS A 5 8.10 -56.40 8.32
N LEU A 6 9.29 -56.65 7.76
CA LEU A 6 10.48 -56.88 8.58
C LEU A 6 11.73 -56.21 7.96
N ASN A 7 12.22 -55.25 8.73
CA ASN A 7 13.44 -54.46 8.59
C ASN A 7 14.71 -55.31 8.40
N GLY A 8 15.65 -54.82 7.59
CA GLY A 8 17.00 -55.37 7.56
C GLY A 8 17.97 -54.52 6.76
N VAL A 9 18.81 -53.78 7.49
CA VAL A 9 20.08 -53.15 7.09
C VAL A 9 20.00 -51.72 6.54
N VAL A 10 20.34 -50.80 7.44
CA VAL A 10 20.94 -49.49 7.18
C VAL A 10 22.17 -49.69 6.27
N PHE A 11 22.09 -49.24 5.03
CA PHE A 11 23.25 -49.01 4.16
C PHE A 11 23.34 -47.51 3.90
N GLY A 12 24.52 -46.94 4.14
CA GLY A 12 24.76 -45.51 4.30
C GLY A 12 24.21 -44.63 3.19
N GLU A 13 23.54 -43.56 3.59
CA GLU A 13 23.22 -42.44 2.72
C GLU A 13 24.50 -41.62 2.47
N ASP A 14 25.39 -42.11 1.62
CA ASP A 14 26.24 -41.23 0.82
C ASP A 14 25.34 -40.55 -0.20
N ARG A 15 24.55 -39.56 0.23
CA ARG A 15 23.82 -38.68 -0.68
C ARG A 15 24.87 -37.75 -1.28
N PRO A 16 25.25 -37.88 -2.58
CA PRO A 16 25.95 -36.80 -3.24
C PRO A 16 25.04 -35.59 -3.17
N TYR A 17 25.50 -34.53 -2.52
CA TYR A 17 24.85 -33.23 -2.50
C TYR A 17 24.53 -32.86 -3.96
N SER A 18 23.28 -33.06 -4.37
CA SER A 18 22.76 -32.51 -5.60
C SER A 18 22.68 -31.01 -5.39
N SER A 19 23.78 -30.34 -5.73
CA SER A 19 23.79 -28.90 -5.94
C SER A 19 22.70 -28.60 -6.95
N SER A 20 21.60 -28.03 -6.47
CA SER A 20 20.57 -27.51 -7.37
C SER A 20 21.21 -26.44 -8.25
N PRO A 21 20.88 -26.38 -9.56
CA PRO A 21 21.35 -25.31 -10.41
C PRO A 21 20.90 -23.95 -9.82
N PRO A 22 21.69 -22.89 -9.97
CA PRO A 22 21.32 -21.57 -9.48
C PRO A 22 19.99 -21.15 -10.12
N SER A 23 19.05 -20.69 -9.29
CA SER A 23 17.79 -20.14 -9.76
C SER A 23 18.05 -19.00 -10.74
N PRO A 24 17.25 -18.85 -11.81
CA PRO A 24 17.36 -17.71 -12.71
C PRO A 24 17.14 -16.42 -11.92
N PRO A 25 17.87 -15.33 -12.25
CA PRO A 25 17.67 -14.05 -11.59
C PRO A 25 16.22 -13.61 -11.71
N LEU A 26 15.61 -13.26 -10.59
CA LEU A 26 14.26 -12.71 -10.56
C LEU A 26 14.26 -11.39 -11.34
N PRO A 27 13.16 -11.07 -12.07
CA PRO A 27 13.04 -9.77 -12.72
C PRO A 27 13.21 -8.67 -11.69
N VAL A 28 13.89 -7.59 -12.06
CA VAL A 28 14.06 -6.40 -11.22
C VAL A 28 12.68 -5.85 -10.91
N LEU A 29 12.21 -6.04 -9.68
CA LEU A 29 10.87 -5.64 -9.22
C LEU A 29 10.76 -4.12 -8.96
N ASN A 30 11.88 -3.40 -9.02
CA ASN A 30 11.91 -1.96 -8.77
C ASN A 30 12.82 -1.31 -9.83
N PRO A 31 12.25 -0.84 -10.97
CA PRO A 31 13.03 -0.12 -11.96
C PRO A 31 13.59 1.18 -11.36
N ASP A 32 14.71 1.65 -11.91
CA ASP A 32 15.31 2.89 -11.45
C ASP A 32 14.32 4.05 -11.59
N PRO A 33 14.10 4.88 -10.54
CA PRO A 33 13.12 5.97 -10.60
C PRO A 33 13.48 7.04 -11.64
N SER A 34 14.76 7.12 -12.04
CA SER A 34 15.24 7.97 -13.13
C SER A 34 14.82 7.50 -14.53
N SER A 35 14.29 6.28 -14.66
CA SER A 35 13.77 5.74 -15.92
C SER A 35 12.37 6.21 -16.27
N VAL A 36 11.67 6.89 -15.33
CA VAL A 36 10.34 7.46 -15.60
C VAL A 36 10.50 8.66 -16.51
N THR A 37 9.90 8.59 -17.69
CA THR A 37 9.96 9.69 -18.66
C THR A 37 8.98 10.80 -18.28
N GLU A 38 9.22 12.00 -18.82
CA GLU A 38 8.33 13.15 -18.62
C GLU A 38 6.92 12.85 -19.15
N GLU A 39 6.81 12.13 -20.27
CA GLU A 39 5.53 11.75 -20.86
C GLU A 39 4.76 10.79 -19.95
N ALA A 40 5.47 9.86 -19.28
CA ALA A 40 4.87 8.95 -18.32
C ALA A 40 4.36 9.70 -17.09
N TRP A 41 5.11 10.70 -16.61
CA TRP A 41 4.68 11.59 -15.53
C TRP A 41 3.43 12.39 -15.92
N MET A 42 3.46 13.06 -17.07
CA MET A 42 2.32 13.81 -17.60
C MET A 42 1.06 12.94 -17.74
N ALA A 43 1.21 11.71 -18.26
CA ALA A 43 0.10 10.77 -18.38
C ALA A 43 -0.46 10.34 -17.01
N ALA A 44 0.42 10.13 -16.03
CA ALA A 44 0.02 9.78 -14.67
C ALA A 44 -0.73 10.93 -13.99
N GLU A 45 -0.27 12.17 -14.17
CA GLU A 45 -0.92 13.37 -13.64
C GLU A 45 -2.30 13.59 -14.27
N GLU A 46 -2.43 13.49 -15.60
CA GLU A 46 -3.74 13.64 -16.27
C GLU A 46 -4.71 12.55 -15.80
N THR A 47 -4.26 11.30 -15.73
CA THR A 47 -5.08 10.18 -15.24
C THR A 47 -5.53 10.43 -13.80
N THR A 48 -4.62 10.92 -12.94
CA THR A 48 -4.95 11.26 -11.56
C THR A 48 -5.98 12.38 -11.48
N ALA A 49 -5.83 13.43 -12.30
CA ALA A 49 -6.78 14.53 -12.38
C ALA A 49 -8.17 14.06 -12.83
N GLU A 50 -8.23 13.16 -13.82
CA GLU A 50 -9.48 12.53 -14.25
C GLU A 50 -10.17 11.74 -13.13
N ILE A 51 -9.41 10.97 -12.36
CA ILE A 51 -9.94 10.22 -11.21
C ILE A 51 -10.50 11.20 -10.17
N LEU A 52 -9.75 12.24 -9.83
CA LEU A 52 -10.18 13.26 -8.87
C LEU A 52 -11.44 14.00 -9.34
N ARG A 53 -11.56 14.30 -10.65
CA ARG A 53 -12.78 14.89 -11.23
C ARG A 53 -14.01 14.00 -11.05
N ARG A 54 -13.83 12.67 -11.05
CA ARG A 54 -14.92 11.71 -10.81
C ARG A 54 -15.24 11.54 -9.32
N ILE A 55 -14.24 11.63 -8.46
CA ILE A 55 -14.39 11.50 -7.00
C ILE A 55 -14.59 12.89 -6.39
N GLN A 56 -15.79 13.44 -6.58
CA GLN A 56 -16.17 14.69 -5.95
C GLN A 56 -16.93 14.44 -4.64
N PRO A 57 -16.64 15.20 -3.57
CA PRO A 57 -17.46 15.16 -2.38
C PRO A 57 -18.91 15.50 -2.72
N THR A 58 -19.85 14.77 -2.11
CA THR A 58 -21.25 15.19 -2.18
C THR A 58 -21.48 16.41 -1.29
N LEU A 59 -22.45 17.26 -1.65
CA LEU A 59 -22.82 18.43 -0.84
C LEU A 59 -23.16 18.05 0.62
N ALA A 60 -23.78 16.88 0.81
CA ALA A 60 -24.07 16.34 2.14
C ALA A 60 -22.78 15.92 2.89
N ALA A 61 -21.83 15.27 2.22
CA ALA A 61 -20.56 14.90 2.82
C ALA A 61 -19.74 16.13 3.22
N ASP A 62 -19.71 17.16 2.37
CA ASP A 62 -19.02 18.42 2.65
C ASP A 62 -19.63 19.17 3.83
N ARG A 63 -20.95 19.25 3.88
CA ARG A 63 -21.65 19.86 5.01
C ARG A 63 -21.33 19.13 6.31
N ARG A 64 -21.43 17.79 6.33
CA ARG A 64 -21.11 16.99 7.51
C ARG A 64 -19.65 17.15 7.94
N ARG A 65 -18.71 17.15 6.97
CA ARG A 65 -17.29 17.36 7.26
C ARG A 65 -17.05 18.71 7.93
N ARG A 66 -17.70 19.79 7.46
CA ARG A 66 -17.64 21.12 8.10
C ARG A 66 -18.20 21.11 9.52
N GLU A 67 -19.37 20.50 9.72
CA GLU A 67 -20.01 20.41 11.04
C GLU A 67 -19.14 19.64 12.06
N VAL A 68 -18.53 18.54 11.65
CA VAL A 68 -17.61 17.76 12.50
C VAL A 68 -16.36 18.56 12.84
N VAL A 69 -15.75 19.21 11.85
CA VAL A 69 -14.57 20.07 12.05
C VAL A 69 -14.88 21.18 13.05
N ASP A 70 -15.99 21.89 12.84
CA ASP A 70 -16.43 22.99 13.68
C ASP A 70 -16.72 22.54 15.12
N TYR A 71 -17.35 21.37 15.28
CA TYR A 71 -17.54 20.76 16.60
C TYR A 71 -16.20 20.46 17.31
N VAL A 72 -15.28 19.78 16.64
CA VAL A 72 -13.97 19.41 17.22
C VAL A 72 -13.15 20.67 17.54
N GLN A 73 -13.18 21.67 16.67
CA GLN A 73 -12.52 22.96 16.91
C GLN A 73 -13.07 23.65 18.16
N ARG A 74 -14.40 23.72 18.32
CA ARG A 74 -15.00 24.24 19.56
C ARG A 74 -14.58 23.44 20.77
N LEU A 75 -14.67 22.12 20.69
CA LEU A 75 -14.35 21.23 21.82
C LEU A 75 -12.91 21.44 22.30
N ILE A 76 -11.97 21.52 21.37
CA ILE A 76 -10.54 21.75 21.70
C ILE A 76 -10.33 23.17 22.23
N ARG A 77 -10.97 24.18 21.62
CA ARG A 77 -10.85 25.57 22.09
C ARG A 77 -11.34 25.73 23.53
N PHE A 78 -12.49 25.14 23.86
CA PHE A 78 -13.06 25.24 25.21
C PHE A 78 -12.38 24.31 26.23
N GLY A 79 -11.95 23.12 25.81
CA GLY A 79 -11.36 22.12 26.71
C GLY A 79 -9.86 22.30 26.95
N ALA A 80 -9.09 22.68 25.91
CA ALA A 80 -7.63 22.72 25.95
C ALA A 80 -7.05 24.13 25.73
N ARG A 81 -7.87 25.14 25.39
CA ARG A 81 -7.43 26.50 25.03
C ARG A 81 -6.42 26.54 23.88
N CYS A 82 -6.44 25.53 23.01
CA CYS A 82 -5.58 25.41 21.84
C CYS A 82 -6.37 25.68 20.55
N GLU A 83 -5.68 26.12 19.50
CA GLU A 83 -6.25 26.29 18.17
C GLU A 83 -5.89 25.12 17.26
N VAL A 84 -6.85 24.66 16.45
CA VAL A 84 -6.66 23.53 15.53
C VAL A 84 -6.36 24.07 14.13
N ILE A 85 -5.16 23.81 13.62
CA ILE A 85 -4.79 24.09 12.23
C ILE A 85 -5.07 22.84 11.39
N LEU A 86 -6.20 22.81 10.69
CA LEU A 86 -6.52 21.73 9.75
C LEU A 86 -5.83 21.97 8.40
N LEU A 87 -4.84 21.14 8.08
CA LEU A 87 -4.11 21.15 6.80
C LEU A 87 -5.01 20.90 5.56
N VAL A 88 -6.21 20.35 5.74
CA VAL A 88 -7.06 19.84 4.64
C VAL A 88 -8.06 20.87 4.11
N LEU A 89 -8.30 21.99 4.83
CA LEU A 89 -9.27 23.02 4.39
C LEU A 89 -8.68 24.07 3.44
N ARG A 90 -7.37 24.05 3.17
CA ARG A 90 -6.72 24.99 2.24
C ARG A 90 -6.85 24.61 0.75
N PHE A 91 -7.34 23.41 0.45
CA PHE A 91 -7.57 22.95 -0.93
C PHE A 91 -9.04 23.05 -1.39
N LEU A 92 -9.93 23.60 -0.57
CA LEU A 92 -11.34 23.79 -0.88
C LEU A 92 -11.76 25.27 -0.80
N GLY A 93 -10.93 26.14 -1.38
CA GLY A 93 -11.19 27.59 -1.53
C GLY A 93 -11.15 27.97 -2.99
#